data_AF-A0A8H2X5F2-F1
#
_entry.id   AF-A0A8H2X5F2-F1
#
_cell.length_a   1.000
_cell.length_b   1.000
_cell.length_c   1.000
_cell.angle_alpha   90.00
_cell.angle_beta   90.00
_cell.angle_gamma   90.00
#
_symmetry.space_group_name_H-M   'P 1'
#
loop_
_entity.id
_entity.type
_entity.pdbx_description
1 polymer ?
#
loop_
_entity_poly.entity_id
_entity_poly.type
_entity_poly.pdbx_seq_one_letter_code
_entity_poly.pdbx_strand_id
1 'polypeptide(L)'
;MPGPRNKPKNKKKKGNKAQQAPPPPNPATNAEPSPRARSQSSYAHDEVASPIVDPGTGPRVRDLYAFLTSPFAAPPSLDDPVCDWFFDSTTYAIIEQLLPQELSLILHYNRTRLVDKICPACRRFYRIGDLLPFLAPEPGSIDELDRQHEDSRALHEQQISGLCSFVCFSLACFNYPGARGAWGRTAELLDPWTTELLNGPGAGIPDHGMSDLVKMTRNHDLGIGYMISKPWPGAPVLYEFDEDVGGEEPVMEDDEDELWVEESPYSSDSEPRGRERSVKPLGASRR
;
A
#
# COMPACT_ATOMS: atom_id res chain seq x y z
N MET A 1 3.04 -40.57 -54.74
CA MET A 1 2.68 -41.99 -54.51
C MET A 1 1.35 -42.01 -53.74
N PRO A 2 0.40 -42.88 -54.13
CA PRO A 2 -1.03 -42.79 -53.83
C PRO A 2 -1.47 -43.62 -52.59
N GLY A 3 -2.61 -43.28 -51.99
CA GLY A 3 -3.30 -44.08 -50.94
C GLY A 3 -3.97 -45.34 -51.50
N PRO A 4 -5.13 -45.83 -51.02
CA PRO A 4 -5.86 -45.64 -49.75
C PRO A 4 -6.32 -47.01 -49.13
N ARG A 5 -7.06 -47.05 -48.01
CA ARG A 5 -8.35 -47.80 -47.92
C ARG A 5 -9.09 -47.74 -46.57
N ASN A 6 -10.41 -47.73 -46.74
CA ASN A 6 -11.51 -47.64 -45.78
C ASN A 6 -11.82 -48.95 -45.02
N LYS A 7 -12.36 -48.81 -43.78
CA LYS A 7 -13.58 -49.41 -43.10
C LYS A 7 -14.12 -50.80 -43.56
N PRO A 8 -15.11 -51.50 -42.92
CA PRO A 8 -15.89 -51.25 -41.67
C PRO A 8 -16.25 -52.49 -40.78
N LYS A 9 -16.98 -52.23 -39.67
CA LYS A 9 -18.11 -52.99 -39.05
C LYS A 9 -17.86 -54.37 -38.39
N ASN A 10 -18.31 -54.47 -37.13
CA ASN A 10 -19.24 -55.56 -36.76
C ASN A 10 -20.33 -55.12 -35.77
N LYS A 11 -21.58 -55.48 -36.09
CA LYS A 11 -22.83 -55.32 -35.32
C LYS A 11 -23.13 -56.61 -34.55
N LYS A 12 -23.77 -56.50 -33.37
CA LYS A 12 -24.88 -57.33 -32.82
C LYS A 12 -25.04 -56.95 -31.33
N LYS A 13 -26.21 -56.88 -30.67
CA LYS A 13 -27.60 -57.25 -31.01
C LYS A 13 -28.55 -56.55 -30.00
N LYS A 14 -29.80 -56.34 -30.44
CA LYS A 14 -30.97 -55.76 -29.75
C LYS A 14 -31.49 -56.56 -28.54
N GLY A 15 -32.17 -55.87 -27.63
CA GLY A 15 -33.26 -56.40 -26.79
C GLY A 15 -34.19 -55.27 -26.29
N ASN A 16 -35.47 -55.32 -26.66
CA ASN A 16 -36.56 -54.34 -26.43
C ASN A 16 -37.15 -54.45 -24.99
N LYS A 17 -37.45 -53.33 -24.30
CA LYS A 17 -38.77 -52.63 -24.14
C LYS A 17 -39.83 -53.37 -23.28
N ALA A 18 -40.23 -52.77 -22.14
CA ALA A 18 -41.63 -52.53 -21.74
C ALA A 18 -41.74 -51.82 -20.36
N GLN A 19 -42.54 -50.75 -20.33
CA GLN A 19 -43.08 -50.09 -19.12
C GLN A 19 -44.34 -50.83 -18.66
N GLN A 20 -44.65 -50.82 -17.35
CA GLN A 20 -46.02 -50.81 -16.82
C GLN A 20 -46.09 -50.39 -15.35
N ALA A 21 -47.15 -49.64 -15.02
CA ALA A 21 -47.48 -49.00 -13.74
C ALA A 21 -48.38 -49.93 -12.84
N PRO A 22 -48.73 -49.54 -11.59
CA PRO A 22 -49.10 -50.45 -10.48
C PRO A 22 -50.63 -50.58 -10.19
N PRO A 23 -51.03 -51.50 -9.29
CA PRO A 23 -52.17 -51.26 -8.39
C PRO A 23 -52.00 -51.78 -6.91
N PRO A 24 -52.96 -51.50 -5.98
CA PRO A 24 -52.77 -51.29 -4.52
C PRO A 24 -53.60 -52.27 -3.62
N PRO A 25 -54.22 -51.92 -2.45
CA PRO A 25 -53.76 -51.49 -1.09
C PRO A 25 -54.33 -52.36 0.10
N ASN A 26 -54.05 -51.95 1.37
CA ASN A 26 -54.90 -51.97 2.62
C ASN A 26 -54.33 -52.70 3.87
N PRO A 27 -54.82 -52.42 5.12
CA PRO A 27 -55.29 -51.14 5.70
C PRO A 27 -54.87 -50.87 7.19
N ALA A 28 -54.98 -49.59 7.57
CA ALA A 28 -55.48 -48.97 8.81
C ALA A 28 -54.95 -49.37 10.22
N THR A 29 -54.55 -48.35 10.99
CA THR A 29 -55.28 -47.97 12.21
C THR A 29 -54.99 -46.51 12.62
N ASN A 30 -56.06 -45.81 13.00
CA ASN A 30 -56.16 -44.38 13.32
C ASN A 30 -55.64 -44.04 14.73
N ALA A 31 -55.10 -42.83 14.91
CA ALA A 31 -55.34 -41.99 16.10
C ALA A 31 -54.92 -40.52 15.84
N GLU A 32 -55.89 -39.62 15.81
CA GLU A 32 -55.77 -38.17 16.08
C GLU A 32 -56.27 -37.91 17.52
N PRO A 33 -56.16 -36.71 18.16
CA PRO A 33 -55.64 -35.40 17.69
C PRO A 33 -54.74 -34.63 18.72
N SER A 34 -54.02 -33.58 18.27
CA SER A 34 -53.85 -32.31 19.04
C SER A 34 -53.00 -31.29 18.25
N PRO A 35 -53.48 -30.05 18.01
CA PRO A 35 -52.64 -29.00 17.44
C PRO A 35 -51.96 -28.22 18.57
N ARG A 36 -50.68 -28.51 18.86
CA ARG A 36 -49.84 -27.55 19.59
C ARG A 36 -49.25 -26.57 18.60
N ALA A 37 -49.72 -25.33 18.66
CA ALA A 37 -49.03 -24.17 18.13
C ALA A 37 -47.59 -24.17 18.65
N ARG A 38 -46.63 -24.38 17.75
CA ARG A 38 -45.24 -24.00 17.98
C ARG A 38 -44.88 -22.99 16.92
N SER A 39 -44.88 -21.74 17.37
CA SER A 39 -44.13 -20.64 16.80
C SER A 39 -42.70 -21.10 16.48
N GLN A 40 -42.46 -21.49 15.24
CA GLN A 40 -41.11 -21.48 14.70
C GLN A 40 -40.88 -20.06 14.22
N SER A 41 -40.37 -19.22 15.13
CA SER A 41 -39.79 -17.95 14.71
C SER A 41 -38.65 -18.29 13.76
N SER A 42 -38.83 -17.93 12.49
CA SER A 42 -37.78 -17.90 11.48
C SER A 42 -36.83 -16.76 11.82
N TYR A 43 -36.00 -16.94 12.84
CA TYR A 43 -34.74 -16.23 12.91
C TYR A 43 -33.76 -17.07 12.11
N ALA A 44 -33.74 -16.84 10.81
CA ALA A 44 -32.52 -17.06 10.06
C ALA A 44 -31.46 -16.23 10.79
N HIS A 45 -30.57 -16.90 11.52
CA HIS A 45 -29.29 -16.31 11.83
C HIS A 45 -28.66 -16.02 10.48
N ASP A 46 -28.67 -14.76 10.07
CA ASP A 46 -27.70 -14.26 9.10
C ASP A 46 -26.34 -14.64 9.67
N GLU A 47 -25.77 -15.73 9.17
CA GLU A 47 -24.38 -16.09 9.45
C GLU A 47 -23.55 -14.93 8.90
N VAL A 48 -23.12 -14.03 9.78
CA VAL A 48 -22.24 -12.91 9.44
C VAL A 48 -21.02 -13.52 8.78
N ALA A 49 -20.92 -13.36 7.46
CA ALA A 49 -19.83 -13.93 6.69
C ALA A 49 -18.51 -13.39 7.24
N SER A 50 -17.57 -14.28 7.54
CA SER A 50 -16.24 -13.90 8.04
C SER A 50 -15.62 -12.83 7.13
N PRO A 51 -14.99 -11.77 7.70
CA PRO A 51 -14.28 -10.74 6.92
C PRO A 51 -13.06 -11.30 6.19
N ILE A 52 -12.66 -12.54 6.50
CA ILE A 52 -11.50 -13.25 5.94
C ILE A 52 -11.96 -14.55 5.29
N VAL A 53 -11.34 -14.88 4.16
CA VAL A 53 -11.45 -16.18 3.48
C VAL A 53 -10.05 -16.74 3.20
N ASP A 54 -9.83 -18.04 3.38
CA ASP A 54 -8.57 -18.69 3.00
C ASP A 54 -8.81 -19.71 1.88
N PRO A 55 -8.34 -19.45 0.64
CA PRO A 55 -8.45 -20.39 -0.47
C PRO A 55 -7.38 -21.52 -0.43
N GLY A 56 -6.60 -21.64 0.63
CA GLY A 56 -5.50 -22.60 0.78
C GLY A 56 -4.12 -22.04 0.39
N THR A 57 -4.05 -20.75 0.04
CA THR A 57 -2.80 -20.02 -0.26
C THR A 57 -2.56 -18.86 0.70
N GLY A 58 -3.20 -18.91 1.87
CA GLY A 58 -3.14 -17.93 2.95
C GLY A 58 -4.39 -17.05 3.02
N PRO A 59 -4.64 -16.42 4.18
CA PRO A 59 -5.84 -15.64 4.42
C PRO A 59 -5.94 -14.41 3.52
N ARG A 60 -7.12 -14.16 2.98
CA ARG A 60 -7.47 -13.01 2.15
C ARG A 60 -8.57 -12.20 2.83
N VAL A 61 -8.42 -10.88 2.82
CA VAL A 61 -9.44 -9.94 3.28
C VAL A 61 -10.56 -9.90 2.25
N ARG A 62 -11.76 -10.32 2.66
CA ARG A 62 -12.96 -10.29 1.84
C ARG A 62 -13.67 -8.94 1.97
N ASP A 63 -13.89 -8.51 3.21
CA ASP A 63 -14.48 -7.21 3.56
C ASP A 63 -13.45 -6.40 4.32
N LEU A 64 -12.97 -5.32 3.70
CA LEU A 64 -11.89 -4.50 4.25
C LEU A 64 -12.34 -3.72 5.48
N TYR A 65 -13.55 -3.17 5.50
CA TYR A 65 -14.04 -2.40 6.65
C TYR A 65 -14.31 -3.30 7.85
N ALA A 66 -14.94 -4.46 7.62
CA ALA A 66 -15.15 -5.44 8.67
C ALA A 66 -13.81 -6.02 9.17
N PHE A 67 -12.82 -6.21 8.30
CA PHE A 67 -11.48 -6.64 8.71
C PHE A 67 -10.78 -5.60 9.59
N LEU A 68 -10.77 -4.33 9.19
CA LEU A 68 -10.10 -3.24 9.92
C LEU A 68 -10.68 -3.00 11.31
N THR A 69 -11.95 -3.32 11.53
CA THR A 69 -12.63 -3.24 12.82
C THR A 69 -12.57 -4.56 13.62
N SER A 70 -12.06 -5.63 13.02
CA SER A 70 -11.96 -6.94 13.65
C SER A 70 -10.67 -7.10 14.46
N PRO A 71 -10.60 -8.09 15.37
CA PRO A 71 -9.37 -8.44 16.08
C PRO A 71 -8.23 -8.97 15.19
N PHE A 72 -8.51 -9.29 13.92
CA PHE A 72 -7.48 -9.72 12.98
C PHE A 72 -6.58 -8.58 12.51
N ALA A 73 -7.09 -7.34 12.52
CA ALA A 73 -6.32 -6.17 12.16
C ALA A 73 -5.41 -5.75 13.32
N ALA A 74 -4.10 -5.87 13.13
CA ALA A 74 -3.13 -5.34 14.09
C ALA A 74 -3.34 -3.82 14.31
N PRO A 75 -3.15 -3.32 15.55
CA PRO A 75 -3.19 -1.88 15.83
C PRO A 75 -2.03 -1.14 15.14
N PRO A 76 -2.15 0.17 14.90
CA PRO A 76 -1.05 0.98 14.37
C PRO A 76 0.13 1.03 15.36
N SER A 77 1.34 1.21 14.85
CA SER A 77 2.57 1.30 15.63
C SER A 77 2.95 2.76 15.87
N LEU A 78 2.34 3.42 16.85
CA LEU A 78 2.54 4.86 17.12
C LEU A 78 3.91 5.20 17.73
N ASP A 79 4.66 4.21 18.20
CA ASP A 79 6.02 4.40 18.71
C ASP A 79 7.05 4.61 17.58
N ASP A 80 6.68 4.27 16.34
CA ASP A 80 7.52 4.49 15.16
C ASP A 80 7.16 5.83 14.49
N PRO A 81 8.11 6.77 14.33
CA PRO A 81 7.82 8.11 13.79
C PRO A 81 7.22 8.10 12.38
N VAL A 82 7.57 7.11 11.54
CA VAL A 82 7.04 7.01 10.19
C VAL A 82 5.58 6.54 10.23
N CYS A 83 5.31 5.51 11.04
CA CYS A 83 3.95 5.01 11.22
C CYS A 83 3.02 6.08 11.84
N ASP A 84 3.51 6.86 12.80
CA ASP A 84 2.77 7.97 13.42
C ASP A 84 2.42 9.05 12.39
N TRP A 85 3.38 9.46 11.55
CA TRP A 85 3.13 10.42 10.46
C TRP A 85 2.05 9.95 9.47
N PHE A 86 2.03 8.66 9.16
CA PHE A 86 0.99 8.08 8.29
C PHE A 86 -0.35 7.87 8.99
N PHE A 87 -0.39 7.87 10.33
CA PHE A 87 -1.62 7.74 11.11
C PHE A 87 -2.40 9.07 11.19
N ASP A 88 -1.72 10.19 10.90
CA ASP A 88 -2.35 11.51 10.81
C ASP A 88 -3.49 11.56 9.78
N SER A 89 -4.59 12.20 10.15
CA SER A 89 -5.79 12.29 9.31
C SER A 89 -5.58 13.12 8.04
N THR A 90 -4.67 14.10 8.07
CA THR A 90 -4.31 14.91 6.89
C THR A 90 -3.59 14.03 5.87
N THR A 91 -2.61 13.24 6.33
CA THR A 91 -1.89 12.29 5.46
C THR A 91 -2.86 11.31 4.80
N TYR A 92 -3.81 10.77 5.57
CA TYR A 92 -4.83 9.89 5.02
C TYR A 92 -5.74 10.57 4.00
N ALA A 93 -6.21 11.80 4.27
CA ALA A 93 -7.04 12.56 3.35
C ALA A 93 -6.33 12.83 2.01
N ILE A 94 -5.02 13.09 2.03
CA ILE A 94 -4.21 13.23 0.81
C ILE A 94 -4.18 11.90 0.04
N ILE A 95 -3.97 10.76 0.72
CA ILE A 95 -3.95 9.45 0.09
C ILE A 95 -5.31 9.10 -0.56
N GLU A 96 -6.44 9.48 0.06
CA GLU A 96 -7.79 9.28 -0.52
C GLU A 96 -8.04 10.09 -1.78
N GLN A 97 -7.33 11.20 -1.98
CA GLN A 97 -7.44 11.99 -3.21
C GLN A 97 -6.60 11.44 -4.37
N LEU A 98 -5.57 10.64 -4.06
CA LEU A 98 -4.60 10.13 -5.05
C LEU A 98 -4.92 8.71 -5.51
N LEU A 99 -5.56 7.91 -4.67
CA LEU A 99 -5.85 6.51 -4.94
C LEU A 99 -7.34 6.21 -4.77
N PRO A 100 -7.87 5.17 -5.44
CA PRO A 100 -9.19 4.66 -5.15
C PRO A 100 -9.31 4.25 -3.68
N GLN A 101 -10.49 4.48 -3.10
CA GLN A 101 -10.79 4.28 -1.67
C GLN A 101 -10.22 2.98 -1.07
N GLU A 102 -10.38 1.85 -1.76
CA GLU A 102 -9.88 0.57 -1.28
C GLU A 102 -8.34 0.54 -1.17
N LEU A 103 -7.64 1.05 -2.17
CA LEU A 103 -6.18 1.13 -2.15
C LEU A 103 -5.68 2.14 -1.12
N SER A 104 -6.40 3.24 -0.92
CA SER A 104 -6.10 4.21 0.14
C SER A 104 -6.16 3.57 1.52
N LEU A 105 -7.23 2.80 1.81
CA LEU A 105 -7.37 2.06 3.06
C LEU A 105 -6.27 1.01 3.27
N ILE A 106 -5.96 0.23 2.23
CA ILE A 106 -4.90 -0.77 2.28
C ILE A 106 -3.53 -0.12 2.49
N LEU A 107 -3.22 0.96 1.76
CA LEU A 107 -1.96 1.67 1.86
C LEU A 107 -1.80 2.31 3.23
N HIS A 108 -2.84 2.95 3.75
CA HIS A 108 -2.87 3.51 5.09
C HIS A 108 -2.65 2.43 6.17
N TYR A 109 -3.36 1.30 6.08
CA TYR A 109 -3.12 0.15 6.96
C TYR A 109 -1.66 -0.30 6.89
N ASN A 110 -1.12 -0.48 5.67
CA ASN A 110 0.25 -0.93 5.47
C ASN A 110 1.29 0.07 5.98
N ARG A 111 1.03 1.37 5.93
CA ARG A 111 2.01 2.39 6.32
C ARG A 111 2.04 2.71 7.81
N THR A 112 0.97 2.38 8.52
CA THR A 112 0.83 2.61 9.96
C THR A 112 1.20 1.38 10.80
N ARG A 113 1.58 0.26 10.18
CA ARG A 113 2.02 -0.97 10.86
C ARG A 113 3.41 -1.37 10.40
N LEU A 114 4.25 -1.82 11.31
CA LEU A 114 5.61 -2.25 10.97
C LEU A 114 5.65 -3.57 10.17
N VAL A 115 4.87 -4.57 10.61
CA VAL A 115 5.04 -5.97 10.14
C VAL A 115 3.83 -6.52 9.41
N ASP A 116 2.63 -6.28 9.92
CA ASP A 116 1.40 -6.85 9.38
C ASP A 116 0.92 -6.04 8.18
N LYS A 117 0.69 -6.69 7.03
CA LYS A 117 0.35 -6.06 5.75
C LYS A 117 -0.85 -6.74 5.07
N ILE A 118 -1.56 -5.96 4.27
CA ILE A 118 -2.54 -6.43 3.29
C ILE A 118 -1.97 -6.19 1.90
N CYS A 119 -1.89 -7.24 1.07
CA CYS A 119 -1.44 -7.12 -0.30
C CYS A 119 -2.49 -6.36 -1.15
N PRO A 120 -2.15 -5.22 -1.77
CA PRO A 120 -3.13 -4.46 -2.56
C PRO A 120 -3.61 -5.22 -3.80
N ALA A 121 -2.79 -6.12 -4.36
CA ALA A 121 -3.15 -6.85 -5.57
C ALA A 121 -4.08 -8.05 -5.33
N CYS A 122 -3.93 -8.75 -4.20
CA CYS A 122 -4.62 -10.02 -3.96
C CYS A 122 -5.33 -10.11 -2.61
N ARG A 123 -5.31 -9.00 -1.83
CA ARG A 123 -5.88 -8.87 -0.49
C ARG A 123 -5.36 -9.88 0.53
N ARG A 124 -4.21 -10.53 0.28
CA ARG A 124 -3.58 -11.42 1.27
C ARG A 124 -3.20 -10.61 2.50
N PHE A 125 -3.63 -11.04 3.67
CA PHE A 125 -3.10 -10.54 4.93
C PHE A 125 -1.93 -11.44 5.36
N TYR A 126 -0.78 -10.84 5.66
CA TYR A 126 0.47 -11.56 5.92
C TYR A 126 1.42 -10.71 6.76
N ARG A 127 2.45 -11.33 7.33
CA ARG A 127 3.56 -10.63 8.00
C ARG A 127 4.72 -10.48 7.02
N ILE A 128 5.43 -9.35 7.06
CA ILE A 128 6.66 -9.18 6.27
C ILE A 128 7.59 -10.38 6.52
N GLY A 129 8.11 -10.95 5.43
CA GLY A 129 8.89 -12.19 5.42
C GLY A 129 8.06 -13.44 5.05
N ASP A 130 6.73 -13.38 5.11
CA ASP A 130 5.87 -14.51 4.73
C ASP A 130 5.86 -14.73 3.21
N LEU A 131 6.70 -15.64 2.74
CA LEU A 131 6.71 -16.07 1.34
C LEU A 131 5.47 -16.92 0.99
N LEU A 132 5.04 -16.89 -0.27
CA LEU A 132 3.94 -17.74 -0.74
C LEU A 132 4.45 -19.19 -0.90
N PRO A 133 3.81 -20.19 -0.27
CA PRO A 133 4.29 -21.58 -0.28
C PRO A 133 4.45 -22.18 -1.68
N PHE A 134 3.57 -21.82 -2.62
CA PHE A 134 3.55 -22.38 -3.98
C PHE A 134 4.53 -21.73 -4.96
N LEU A 135 5.17 -20.63 -4.56
CA LEU A 135 6.19 -19.96 -5.35
C LEU A 135 7.60 -20.22 -4.80
N ALA A 136 7.72 -20.96 -3.70
CA ALA A 136 9.02 -21.39 -3.22
C ALA A 136 9.62 -22.34 -4.27
N PRO A 137 10.80 -22.01 -4.84
CA PRO A 137 11.44 -22.89 -5.81
C PRO A 137 11.76 -24.23 -5.15
N GLU A 138 11.55 -25.32 -5.89
CA GLU A 138 11.93 -26.65 -5.43
C GLU A 138 13.44 -26.67 -5.10
N PRO A 139 13.87 -27.36 -4.02
CA PRO A 139 15.27 -27.42 -3.65
C PRO A 139 16.15 -27.87 -4.83
N GLY A 140 17.10 -27.02 -5.24
CA GLY A 140 18.00 -27.28 -6.37
C GLY A 140 17.50 -26.85 -7.76
N SER A 141 16.34 -26.20 -7.85
CA SER A 141 15.82 -25.65 -9.13
C SER A 141 16.46 -24.32 -9.54
N ILE A 142 17.03 -23.58 -8.58
CA ILE A 142 17.80 -22.34 -8.78
C ILE A 142 19.05 -22.37 -7.91
N ASP A 143 20.05 -21.56 -8.27
CA ASP A 143 21.23 -21.37 -7.44
C ASP A 143 20.84 -20.68 -6.11
N GLU A 144 21.54 -21.02 -5.04
CA GLU A 144 21.24 -20.50 -3.69
C GLU A 144 21.47 -18.98 -3.60
N LEU A 145 22.43 -18.43 -4.33
CA LEU A 145 22.67 -16.98 -4.37
C LEU A 145 21.52 -16.25 -5.06
N ASP A 146 21.02 -16.81 -6.17
CA ASP A 146 19.88 -16.25 -6.89
C ASP A 146 18.61 -16.27 -6.03
N ARG A 147 18.40 -17.36 -5.28
CA ARG A 147 17.31 -17.48 -4.31
C ARG A 147 17.38 -16.41 -3.22
N GLN A 148 18.55 -16.20 -2.64
CA GLN A 148 18.74 -15.17 -1.61
C GLN A 148 18.48 -13.76 -2.14
N HIS A 149 18.87 -13.48 -3.38
CA HIS A 149 18.56 -12.20 -4.03
C HIS A 149 17.07 -12.02 -4.26
N GLU A 150 16.35 -13.04 -4.71
CA GLU A 150 14.89 -13.00 -4.87
C GLU A 150 14.16 -12.82 -3.54
N ASP A 151 14.56 -13.55 -2.50
CA ASP A 151 13.98 -13.44 -1.16
C ASP A 151 14.20 -12.04 -0.58
N SER A 152 15.41 -11.48 -0.72
CA SER A 152 15.72 -10.09 -0.32
C SER A 152 14.87 -9.08 -1.06
N ARG A 153 14.73 -9.26 -2.38
CA ARG A 153 13.91 -8.39 -3.23
C ARG A 153 12.42 -8.49 -2.89
N ALA A 154 11.91 -9.68 -2.59
CA ALA A 154 10.54 -9.88 -2.14
C ALA A 154 10.29 -9.19 -0.81
N LEU A 155 11.23 -9.32 0.15
CA LEU A 155 11.15 -8.66 1.45
C LEU A 155 11.13 -7.14 1.32
N HIS A 156 12.01 -6.57 0.49
CA HIS A 156 11.98 -5.13 0.22
C HIS A 156 10.68 -4.70 -0.45
N GLU A 157 10.16 -5.46 -1.42
CA GLU A 157 8.89 -5.12 -2.07
C GLU A 157 7.71 -5.15 -1.08
N GLN A 158 7.68 -6.11 -0.16
CA GLN A 158 6.70 -6.17 0.93
C GLN A 158 6.79 -4.96 1.87
N GLN A 159 7.99 -4.44 2.13
CA GLN A 159 8.19 -3.24 2.95
C GLN A 159 7.76 -1.96 2.22
N ILE A 160 8.07 -1.86 0.92
CA ILE A 160 7.87 -0.65 0.12
C ILE A 160 6.38 -0.47 -0.23
N SER A 161 5.77 -1.48 -0.85
CA SER A 161 4.41 -1.40 -1.40
C SER A 161 3.38 -2.25 -0.68
N GLY A 162 3.82 -3.21 0.13
CA GLY A 162 2.94 -4.24 0.69
C GLY A 162 2.55 -5.33 -0.33
N LEU A 163 3.19 -5.40 -1.51
CA LEU A 163 2.93 -6.47 -2.47
C LEU A 163 3.62 -7.76 -2.03
N CYS A 164 2.84 -8.85 -1.95
CA CYS A 164 3.31 -10.06 -1.26
C CYS A 164 4.21 -11.00 -2.08
N SER A 165 4.33 -10.83 -3.41
CA SER A 165 5.04 -11.79 -4.29
C SER A 165 5.29 -11.28 -5.71
N PHE A 166 6.23 -11.92 -6.43
CA PHE A 166 6.59 -11.61 -7.83
C PHE A 166 5.39 -11.35 -8.75
N VAL A 167 4.41 -12.24 -8.62
CA VAL A 167 3.19 -12.24 -9.40
C VAL A 167 2.32 -11.02 -9.08
N CYS A 168 2.17 -10.68 -7.79
CA CYS A 168 1.33 -9.55 -7.37
C CYS A 168 1.88 -8.21 -7.86
N PHE A 169 3.19 -7.98 -7.81
CA PHE A 169 3.75 -6.75 -8.37
C PHE A 169 3.79 -6.75 -9.89
N SER A 170 3.98 -7.91 -10.54
CA SER A 170 3.85 -7.98 -11.99
C SER A 170 2.44 -7.61 -12.47
N LEU A 171 1.41 -7.99 -11.70
CA LEU A 171 0.03 -7.55 -11.95
C LEU A 171 -0.16 -6.05 -11.63
N ALA A 172 0.42 -5.56 -10.53
CA ALA A 172 0.33 -4.15 -10.15
C ALA A 172 0.98 -3.22 -11.19
N CYS A 173 2.07 -3.66 -11.82
CA CYS A 173 2.79 -2.93 -12.85
C CYS A 173 2.36 -3.32 -14.28
N PHE A 174 1.21 -3.97 -14.46
CA PHE A 174 0.85 -4.51 -15.78
C PHE A 174 0.68 -3.42 -16.85
N ASN A 175 0.30 -2.20 -16.45
CA ASN A 175 0.28 -1.04 -17.34
C ASN A 175 1.69 -0.57 -17.78
N TYR A 176 2.74 -1.07 -17.14
CA TYR A 176 4.15 -0.77 -17.39
C TYR A 176 4.99 -2.06 -17.46
N PRO A 177 4.78 -2.93 -18.46
CA PRO A 177 5.38 -4.26 -18.49
C PRO A 177 6.93 -4.26 -18.50
N GLY A 178 7.55 -3.15 -18.93
CA GLY A 178 9.01 -2.95 -18.87
C GLY A 178 9.55 -2.54 -17.50
N ALA A 179 8.70 -2.10 -16.56
CA ALA A 179 9.11 -1.58 -15.25
C ALA A 179 9.39 -2.69 -14.21
N ARG A 180 9.60 -3.94 -14.64
CA ARG A 180 9.98 -5.06 -13.76
C ARG A 180 11.26 -4.79 -12.97
N GLY A 181 12.13 -3.93 -13.48
CA GLY A 181 13.33 -3.47 -12.79
C GLY A 181 13.05 -2.74 -11.48
N ALA A 182 11.82 -2.27 -11.24
CA ALA A 182 11.43 -1.59 -10.01
C ALA A 182 11.14 -2.51 -8.84
N TRP A 183 11.13 -3.82 -9.07
CA TRP A 183 10.91 -4.82 -8.03
C TRP A 183 11.85 -4.61 -6.84
N GLY A 184 11.30 -4.40 -5.65
CA GLY A 184 12.06 -4.33 -4.39
C GLY A 184 13.06 -3.18 -4.35
N ARG A 185 12.83 -2.13 -5.15
CA ARG A 185 13.69 -0.94 -5.21
C ARG A 185 12.86 0.30 -4.94
N THR A 186 13.41 1.20 -4.12
CA THR A 186 12.91 2.58 -3.94
C THR A 186 13.41 3.47 -5.08
N ALA A 187 12.87 4.69 -5.16
CA ALA A 187 13.16 5.63 -6.25
C ALA A 187 14.66 5.92 -6.42
N GLU A 188 15.43 5.96 -5.32
CA GLU A 188 16.87 6.23 -5.32
C GLU A 188 17.69 5.08 -5.92
N LEU A 189 17.13 3.87 -5.95
CA LEU A 189 17.77 2.66 -6.45
C LEU A 189 17.34 2.28 -7.86
N LEU A 190 16.38 3.00 -8.44
CA LEU A 190 15.93 2.77 -9.82
C LEU A 190 16.95 3.30 -10.82
N ASP A 191 17.24 2.50 -11.84
CA ASP A 191 18.00 2.98 -12.97
C ASP A 191 17.17 4.00 -13.79
N PRO A 192 17.81 4.95 -14.49
CA PRO A 192 17.09 6.00 -15.20
C PRO A 192 16.05 5.48 -16.20
N TRP A 193 16.32 4.34 -16.84
CA TRP A 193 15.43 3.73 -17.81
C TRP A 193 14.16 3.19 -17.15
N THR A 194 14.29 2.45 -16.04
CA THR A 194 13.14 1.99 -15.25
C THR A 194 12.34 3.17 -14.69
N THR A 195 13.00 4.23 -14.23
CA THR A 195 12.36 5.45 -13.75
C THR A 195 11.55 6.15 -14.84
N GLU A 196 12.11 6.28 -16.05
CA GLU A 196 11.41 6.87 -17.19
C GLU A 196 10.19 6.03 -17.59
N LEU A 197 10.35 4.71 -17.63
CA LEU A 197 9.23 3.80 -17.93
C LEU A 197 8.10 3.95 -16.92
N LEU A 198 8.40 3.93 -15.62
CA LEU A 198 7.39 4.01 -14.56
C LEU A 198 6.70 5.38 -14.53
N ASN A 199 7.41 6.47 -14.88
CA ASN A 199 6.84 7.82 -14.94
C ASN A 199 6.21 8.17 -16.31
N GLY A 200 6.33 7.28 -17.30
CA GLY A 200 5.75 7.45 -18.62
C GLY A 200 4.22 7.32 -18.63
N PRO A 201 3.60 7.43 -19.83
CA PRO A 201 2.15 7.33 -20.00
C PRO A 201 1.59 5.90 -19.82
N GLY A 202 2.46 4.89 -19.74
CA GLY A 202 2.07 3.49 -19.67
C GLY A 202 1.47 2.96 -20.97
N ALA A 203 0.87 1.77 -20.89
CA ALA A 203 0.21 1.09 -22.01
C ALA A 203 -1.25 1.54 -22.20
N GLY A 204 -1.76 2.46 -21.36
CA GLY A 204 -3.16 2.90 -21.38
C GLY A 204 -4.15 1.84 -20.88
N ILE A 205 -3.68 0.85 -20.12
CA ILE A 205 -4.51 -0.23 -19.58
C ILE A 205 -5.06 0.22 -18.23
N PRO A 206 -6.40 0.21 -18.02
CA PRO A 206 -6.99 0.48 -16.72
C PRO A 206 -6.52 -0.55 -15.70
N ASP A 207 -5.87 -0.08 -14.64
CA ASP A 207 -5.30 -0.91 -13.57
C ASP A 207 -5.81 -0.55 -12.18
N HIS A 208 -6.89 0.24 -12.13
CA HIS A 208 -7.56 0.66 -10.90
C HIS A 208 -6.61 1.32 -9.87
N GLY A 209 -5.64 2.11 -10.33
CA GLY A 209 -4.72 2.86 -9.46
C GLY A 209 -3.54 2.02 -8.95
N MET A 210 -3.38 0.77 -9.39
CA MET A 210 -2.27 -0.09 -8.95
C MET A 210 -0.91 0.46 -9.39
N SER A 211 -0.78 0.99 -10.61
CA SER A 211 0.48 1.61 -11.02
C SER A 211 0.78 2.88 -10.24
N ASP A 212 -0.24 3.67 -9.90
CA ASP A 212 -0.05 4.87 -9.08
C ASP A 212 0.40 4.49 -7.68
N LEU A 213 -0.17 3.44 -7.08
CA LEU A 213 0.31 2.87 -5.83
C LEU A 213 1.77 2.42 -5.94
N VAL A 214 2.16 1.74 -7.02
CA VAL A 214 3.57 1.34 -7.23
C VAL A 214 4.48 2.56 -7.32
N LYS A 215 4.11 3.58 -8.12
CA LYS A 215 4.86 4.84 -8.28
C LYS A 215 5.04 5.56 -6.96
N MET A 216 3.94 5.81 -6.26
CA MET A 216 3.92 6.50 -4.98
C MET A 216 4.81 5.77 -3.97
N THR A 217 4.64 4.46 -3.83
CA THR A 217 5.36 3.67 -2.83
C THR A 217 6.87 3.61 -3.06
N ARG A 218 7.38 3.92 -4.26
CA ARG A 218 8.83 4.05 -4.48
C ARG A 218 9.46 5.18 -3.66
N ASN A 219 8.67 6.18 -3.27
CA ASN A 219 9.10 7.30 -2.45
C ASN A 219 8.77 7.02 -0.97
N HIS A 220 9.67 7.39 -0.08
CA HIS A 220 9.51 7.15 1.36
C HIS A 220 8.24 7.81 1.93
N ASP A 221 7.96 9.04 1.50
CA ASP A 221 6.80 9.86 1.87
C ASP A 221 5.62 9.74 0.88
N LEU A 222 5.63 8.70 0.03
CA LEU A 222 4.69 8.54 -1.11
C LEU A 222 4.77 9.66 -2.16
N GLY A 223 5.78 10.54 -2.09
CA GLY A 223 5.88 11.76 -2.88
C GLY A 223 5.10 12.94 -2.30
N ILE A 224 4.43 12.79 -1.14
CA ILE A 224 3.51 13.79 -0.59
C ILE A 224 4.21 15.12 -0.29
N GLY A 225 5.45 15.12 0.19
CA GLY A 225 6.19 16.36 0.44
C GLY A 225 6.48 17.14 -0.85
N TYR A 226 6.78 16.43 -1.94
CA TYR A 226 6.90 17.06 -3.27
C TYR A 226 5.56 17.64 -3.73
N MET A 227 4.47 16.91 -3.47
CA MET A 227 3.14 17.30 -3.89
C MET A 227 2.62 18.57 -3.19
N ILE A 228 2.86 18.67 -1.89
CA ILE A 228 2.54 19.86 -1.09
C ILE A 228 3.37 21.07 -1.53
N SER A 229 4.66 20.88 -1.84
CA SER A 229 5.56 21.98 -2.21
C SER A 229 5.40 22.46 -3.66
N LYS A 230 4.84 21.63 -4.55
CA LYS A 230 4.61 21.97 -5.97
C LYS A 230 3.28 21.39 -6.48
N PRO A 231 2.16 22.11 -6.33
CA PRO A 231 0.87 21.67 -6.85
C PRO A 231 0.94 21.51 -8.38
N TRP A 232 0.53 20.37 -8.94
CA TRP A 232 0.37 20.19 -10.39
C TRP A 232 -0.95 20.80 -10.88
N PRO A 233 -1.07 21.14 -12.18
CA PRO A 233 -2.33 21.63 -12.74
C PRO A 233 -3.44 20.57 -12.58
N GLY A 234 -4.52 20.93 -11.88
CA GLY A 234 -5.60 20.01 -11.55
C GLY A 234 -5.37 19.18 -10.29
N ALA A 235 -4.32 19.46 -9.52
CA ALA A 235 -4.21 18.94 -8.16
C ALA A 235 -5.48 19.32 -7.37
N PRO A 236 -6.09 18.37 -6.65
CA PRO A 236 -7.18 18.70 -5.74
C PRO A 236 -6.70 19.78 -4.77
N VAL A 237 -7.56 20.75 -4.48
CA VAL A 237 -7.29 21.76 -3.46
C VAL A 237 -7.14 21.00 -2.15
N LEU A 238 -5.89 20.78 -1.73
CA LEU A 238 -5.58 20.34 -0.38
C LEU A 238 -6.10 21.45 0.51
N TYR A 239 -7.12 21.14 1.32
CA TYR A 239 -7.81 22.02 2.26
C TYR A 239 -7.08 23.35 2.50
N GLU A 240 -7.73 24.47 2.14
CA GLU A 240 -7.30 25.77 2.63
C GLU A 240 -7.23 25.66 4.15
N PHE A 241 -6.02 25.72 4.69
CA PHE A 241 -5.83 25.91 6.11
C PHE A 241 -6.40 27.31 6.36
N ASP A 242 -7.65 27.38 6.82
CA ASP A 242 -8.17 28.59 7.41
C ASP A 242 -7.29 28.84 8.65
N GLU A 243 -6.17 29.53 8.44
CA GLU A 243 -5.51 30.30 9.47
C GLU A 243 -6.51 31.39 9.87
N ASP A 244 -7.53 31.02 10.64
CA ASP A 244 -8.18 31.91 11.61
C ASP A 244 -7.15 32.21 12.70
N VAL A 245 -6.08 32.89 12.29
CA VAL A 245 -5.23 33.68 13.17
C VAL A 245 -6.12 34.86 13.56
N GLY A 246 -6.82 34.68 14.67
CA GLY A 246 -7.45 35.76 15.41
C GLY A 246 -6.40 36.87 15.60
N GLY A 247 -6.52 37.92 14.80
CA GLY A 247 -5.78 39.15 14.97
C GLY A 247 -6.26 39.85 16.23
N GLU A 248 -5.72 39.46 17.38
CA GLU A 248 -5.63 40.35 18.53
C GLU A 248 -4.28 41.06 18.41
N GLU A 249 -4.32 42.30 17.92
CA GLU A 249 -3.19 43.22 18.00
C GLU A 249 -2.77 43.37 19.47
N PRO A 250 -1.49 43.19 19.82
CA PRO A 250 -1.03 43.56 21.14
C PRO A 250 -1.04 45.09 21.24
N VAL A 251 -2.02 45.60 21.98
CA VAL A 251 -2.05 46.99 22.47
C VAL A 251 -0.76 47.22 23.25
N MET A 252 0.14 48.05 22.71
CA MET A 252 1.28 48.56 23.46
C MET A 252 0.75 49.58 24.46
N GLU A 253 0.67 49.19 25.73
CA GLU A 253 0.48 50.13 26.83
C GLU A 253 1.82 50.84 27.09
N ASP A 254 1.84 52.13 26.75
CA ASP A 254 2.87 53.09 27.17
C ASP A 254 2.74 53.30 28.68
N ASP A 255 3.73 52.85 29.46
CA ASP A 255 3.93 53.31 30.83
C ASP A 255 5.30 53.99 30.93
N GLU A 256 5.23 55.30 31.03
CA GLU A 256 6.33 56.22 31.29
C GLU A 256 6.73 56.20 32.79
N ASP A 257 7.97 56.62 33.04
CA ASP A 257 8.46 57.31 34.24
C ASP A 257 9.32 56.59 35.32
N GLU A 258 10.56 57.11 35.39
CA GLU A 258 11.35 57.45 36.59
C GLU A 258 12.07 56.29 37.37
N LEU A 259 13.35 56.37 37.81
CA LEU A 259 14.18 57.50 38.24
C LEU A 259 15.65 57.04 38.52
N TRP A 260 16.65 57.85 38.09
CA TRP A 260 18.06 58.09 38.50
C TRP A 260 18.93 56.98 39.20
N VAL A 261 20.24 56.83 38.93
CA VAL A 261 21.33 57.76 39.34
C VAL A 261 22.63 57.49 38.56
N GLU A 262 23.31 58.60 38.23
CA GLU A 262 24.66 58.75 37.66
C GLU A 262 25.78 58.17 38.54
N GLU A 263 26.91 57.76 37.93
CA GLU A 263 28.18 58.52 38.07
C GLU A 263 29.29 57.94 37.17
N SER A 264 29.85 58.84 36.36
CA SER A 264 31.11 58.73 35.59
C SER A 264 32.29 59.13 36.50
N PRO A 265 33.58 58.86 36.15
CA PRO A 265 34.32 59.92 35.45
C PRO A 265 35.48 59.49 34.52
N TYR A 266 35.65 60.28 33.44
CA TYR A 266 36.90 60.74 32.82
C TYR A 266 37.77 59.77 31.97
N SER A 267 38.44 60.15 30.88
CA SER A 267 38.48 61.36 30.03
C SER A 267 39.50 61.17 28.87
N SER A 268 39.08 61.58 27.66
CA SER A 268 39.75 62.31 26.56
C SER A 268 41.20 62.04 26.06
N ASP A 269 41.32 62.17 24.72
CA ASP A 269 42.48 62.52 23.87
C ASP A 269 43.59 61.47 23.66
N SER A 270 44.14 61.20 22.47
CA SER A 270 44.33 61.99 21.24
C SER A 270 44.95 61.11 20.12
N GLU A 271 44.61 61.32 18.85
CA GLU A 271 45.46 60.95 17.69
C GLU A 271 46.58 62.02 17.49
N PRO A 272 47.60 61.97 16.57
CA PRO A 272 47.87 61.05 15.44
C PRO A 272 49.39 60.69 15.22
N ARG A 273 49.68 60.08 14.05
CA ARG A 273 50.95 59.99 13.26
C ARG A 273 51.87 58.76 13.41
N GLY A 274 51.74 57.87 12.41
CA GLY A 274 52.72 57.74 11.31
C GLY A 274 53.98 56.88 11.52
N ARG A 275 54.08 55.77 10.77
CA ARG A 275 55.30 55.41 10.02
C ARG A 275 55.06 54.30 8.99
N GLU A 276 55.34 54.61 7.74
CA GLU A 276 55.50 53.66 6.64
C GLU A 276 56.73 52.76 6.85
N ARG A 277 56.68 51.52 6.31
CA ARG A 277 57.82 50.88 5.64
C ARG A 277 57.42 49.70 4.72
N SER A 278 57.38 50.00 3.43
CA SER A 278 57.99 49.29 2.29
C SER A 278 58.08 47.74 2.24
N VAL A 279 57.26 47.17 1.35
CA VAL A 279 57.48 46.17 0.27
C VAL A 279 58.90 45.54 0.11
N LYS A 280 59.00 44.20 0.05
CA LYS A 280 59.22 43.40 -1.20
C LYS A 280 59.33 41.86 -1.00
N PRO A 281 58.98 41.05 -2.03
CA PRO A 281 58.90 39.58 -2.01
C PRO A 281 60.08 38.89 -2.72
N LEU A 282 60.30 37.61 -2.40
CA LEU A 282 61.13 36.64 -3.16
C LEU A 282 60.58 35.24 -2.81
N GLY A 283 60.32 34.29 -3.70
CA GLY A 283 60.51 34.16 -5.14
C GLY A 283 60.18 32.70 -5.48
N ALA A 284 59.40 32.49 -6.53
CA ALA A 284 59.25 31.17 -7.13
C ALA A 284 60.54 30.79 -7.87
N SER A 285 61.05 29.58 -7.67
CA SER A 285 62.02 28.98 -8.58
C SER A 285 61.58 27.58 -8.98
N ARG A 286 61.35 27.47 -10.28
CA ARG A 286 61.23 26.29 -11.14
C ARG A 286 62.33 25.23 -10.90
N ARG A 287 62.02 23.98 -11.22
CA ARG A 287 62.33 23.36 -12.53
C ARG A 287 61.38 22.20 -12.81
#